data_AF-A0A382YLL1-F1
#
_entry.id   AF-A0A382YLL1-F1
#
_cell.length_a   1.000
_cell.length_b   1.000
_cell.length_c   1.000
_cell.angle_alpha   90.00
_cell.angle_beta   90.00
_cell.angle_gamma   90.00
#
_symmetry.space_group_name_H-M   'P 1'
#
loop_
_entity.id
_entity.type
_entity.pdbx_description
1 polymer ?
#
loop_
_entity_poly.entity_id
_entity_poly.type
_entity_poly.pdbx_seq_one_letter_code
_entity_poly.pdbx_strand_id
1 'polypeptide(L)'
;MVLYRNMGVLPFDAGSITTLAVIGPNAADAMLMGGGSAALVPQHATSPLEAITDRLGGDCEVRYEPGAFTERTTRPVRLRQLTGADGSPGFTVEYFDGPAWEGEPRRVAEGRDGRLLTTGGEPCSFRAVARLTPEETGEHVLTLVQVGRARVLVDGVVLLDGFTDPPPRGEAFFGMGSVEVEAGVTLVAGETVEVVVEYSSADGSFLSGAQIGLRPPEVDD
;
A
#
# COMPACT_ATOMS: atom_id res chain seq x y z
N MET A 1 3.80 -23.37 -12.50
CA MET A 1 4.32 -23.97 -11.25
C MET A 1 5.32 -25.06 -11.58
N VAL A 2 6.36 -25.22 -10.76
CA VAL A 2 7.33 -26.34 -10.85
C VAL A 2 7.46 -26.94 -9.44
N LEU A 3 7.28 -28.25 -9.29
CA LEU A 3 7.51 -28.94 -8.01
C LEU A 3 9.01 -29.19 -7.83
N TYR A 4 9.65 -28.42 -6.94
CA TYR A 4 11.08 -28.54 -6.70
C TYR A 4 11.44 -29.72 -5.78
N ARG A 5 10.69 -29.94 -4.70
CA ARG A 5 10.93 -31.02 -3.72
C ARG A 5 9.61 -31.54 -3.13
N ASN A 6 9.51 -32.86 -2.94
CA ASN A 6 8.42 -33.52 -2.23
C ASN A 6 8.93 -34.78 -1.53
N MET A 7 8.70 -34.90 -0.22
CA MET A 7 9.09 -36.06 0.60
C MET A 7 7.87 -36.92 0.97
N GLY A 8 6.90 -37.05 0.06
CA GLY A 8 5.65 -37.77 0.29
C GLY A 8 4.59 -36.99 1.06
N VAL A 9 4.76 -35.66 1.21
CA VAL A 9 3.80 -34.78 1.89
C VAL A 9 2.70 -34.31 0.94
N LEU A 10 3.04 -34.10 -0.33
CA LEU A 10 2.10 -33.67 -1.38
C LEU A 10 1.68 -34.85 -2.28
N PRO A 11 0.44 -34.85 -2.80
CA PRO A 11 -0.63 -33.90 -2.49
C PRO A 11 -1.16 -34.08 -1.07
N PHE A 12 -1.71 -33.00 -0.49
CA PHE A 12 -2.39 -33.11 0.79
C PHE A 12 -3.63 -34.00 0.67
N ASP A 13 -3.84 -34.86 1.67
CA ASP A 13 -5.10 -35.56 1.84
C ASP A 13 -6.09 -34.61 2.54
N ALA A 14 -6.87 -33.87 1.75
CA ALA A 14 -7.81 -32.89 2.26
C ALA A 14 -8.83 -33.48 3.25
N GLY A 15 -9.18 -34.76 3.10
CA GLY A 15 -10.16 -35.43 3.96
C GLY A 15 -9.66 -35.73 5.37
N SER A 16 -8.35 -35.72 5.60
CA SER A 16 -7.76 -35.94 6.94
C SER A 16 -7.34 -34.64 7.65
N ILE A 17 -7.47 -33.48 6.99
CA ILE A 17 -7.11 -32.19 7.56
C ILE A 17 -8.34 -31.56 8.22
N THR A 18 -8.33 -31.44 9.55
CA THR A 18 -9.39 -30.72 10.28
C THR A 18 -9.10 -29.23 10.40
N THR A 19 -7.82 -28.87 10.46
CA THR A 19 -7.35 -27.49 10.58
C THR A 19 -6.10 -27.31 9.72
N LEU A 20 -6.06 -26.25 8.93
CA LEU A 20 -4.94 -25.88 8.07
C LEU A 20 -4.41 -24.50 8.45
N ALA A 21 -3.17 -24.43 8.92
CA ALA A 21 -2.47 -23.16 9.08
C ALA A 21 -1.78 -22.78 7.76
N VAL A 22 -2.12 -21.61 7.23
CA VAL A 22 -1.44 -20.97 6.10
C VAL A 22 -0.51 -19.91 6.67
N ILE A 23 0.80 -20.06 6.49
CA ILE A 23 1.79 -19.17 7.09
C ILE A 23 2.65 -18.53 6.00
N GLY A 24 2.79 -17.21 6.04
CA GLY A 24 3.79 -16.48 5.26
C GLY A 24 3.32 -15.15 4.67
N PRO A 25 4.27 -14.23 4.39
CA PRO A 25 3.98 -12.86 3.95
C PRO A 25 3.38 -12.75 2.54
N ASN A 26 3.45 -13.82 1.75
CA ASN A 26 2.91 -13.88 0.39
C ASN A 26 1.62 -14.72 0.30
N ALA A 27 1.07 -15.16 1.44
CA ALA A 27 -0.15 -15.95 1.43
C ALA A 27 -1.39 -15.09 1.19
N ALA A 28 -1.50 -13.94 1.87
CA ALA A 28 -2.69 -13.06 1.80
C ALA A 28 -2.65 -12.05 0.65
N ASP A 29 -1.51 -11.91 -0.05
CA ASP A 29 -1.35 -10.95 -1.15
C ASP A 29 -1.02 -11.68 -2.46
N ALA A 30 -1.74 -11.34 -3.53
CA ALA A 30 -1.54 -11.91 -4.86
C ALA A 30 -0.29 -11.31 -5.54
N MET A 31 0.86 -11.97 -5.38
CA MET A 31 2.11 -11.62 -6.09
C MET A 31 2.08 -12.11 -7.55
N LEU A 32 1.30 -11.42 -8.39
CA LEU A 32 1.02 -11.87 -9.77
C LEU A 32 2.18 -11.64 -10.74
N MET A 33 2.90 -10.53 -10.60
CA MET A 33 3.90 -10.08 -11.57
C MET A 33 5.06 -9.34 -10.89
N GLY A 34 6.18 -9.23 -11.59
CA GLY A 34 7.27 -8.34 -11.20
C GLY A 34 6.88 -6.86 -11.36
N GLY A 35 7.74 -5.97 -10.84
CA GLY A 35 7.54 -4.52 -10.96
C GLY A 35 7.97 -3.94 -12.32
N GLY A 36 7.74 -2.65 -12.50
CA GLY A 36 8.25 -1.86 -13.62
C GLY A 36 7.42 -1.98 -14.90
N SER A 37 8.07 -1.94 -16.07
CA SER A 37 7.41 -1.88 -17.38
C SER A 37 6.59 -3.12 -17.74
N ALA A 38 6.80 -4.24 -17.04
CA ALA A 38 6.00 -5.45 -17.19
C ALA A 38 4.76 -5.47 -16.28
N ALA A 39 4.58 -4.47 -15.41
CA ALA A 39 3.43 -4.38 -14.53
C ALA A 39 2.19 -3.90 -15.32
N LEU A 40 1.06 -4.58 -15.09
CA LEU A 40 -0.24 -4.33 -15.69
C LEU A 40 -1.30 -4.32 -14.60
N VAL A 41 -2.44 -3.71 -14.87
CA VAL A 41 -3.61 -3.78 -13.99
C VAL A 41 -4.29 -5.15 -14.20
N PRO A 42 -4.30 -6.05 -13.20
CA PRO A 42 -4.94 -7.35 -13.34
C PRO A 42 -6.47 -7.21 -13.36
N GLN A 43 -7.15 -8.02 -14.17
CA GLN A 43 -8.62 -8.08 -14.19
C GLN A 43 -9.19 -8.69 -12.90
N HIS A 44 -8.48 -9.68 -12.35
CA HIS A 44 -8.70 -10.19 -10.99
C HIS A 44 -7.35 -10.53 -10.36
N ALA A 45 -7.31 -10.52 -9.03
CA ALA A 45 -6.19 -11.01 -8.26
C ALA A 45 -6.74 -11.93 -7.17
N THR A 46 -6.28 -13.17 -7.14
CA THR A 46 -6.59 -14.13 -6.07
C THR A 46 -5.29 -14.53 -5.40
N SER A 47 -5.21 -14.29 -4.10
CA SER A 47 -4.09 -14.67 -3.25
C SER A 47 -4.07 -16.19 -2.99
N PRO A 48 -2.91 -16.77 -2.63
CA PRO A 48 -2.85 -18.16 -2.20
C PRO A 48 -3.83 -18.48 -1.05
N LEU A 49 -3.98 -17.57 -0.09
CA LEU A 49 -4.89 -17.73 1.06
C LEU A 49 -6.35 -17.80 0.60
N GLU A 50 -6.78 -16.89 -0.27
CA GLU A 50 -8.13 -16.91 -0.85
C GLU A 50 -8.37 -18.22 -1.61
N ALA A 51 -7.45 -18.61 -2.50
CA ALA A 51 -7.60 -19.84 -3.27
C ALA A 51 -7.64 -21.11 -2.40
N ILE A 52 -6.85 -21.16 -1.32
CA ILE A 52 -6.86 -22.26 -0.35
C ILE A 52 -8.18 -22.27 0.44
N THR A 53 -8.63 -21.11 0.90
CA THR A 53 -9.87 -20.95 1.67
C THR A 53 -11.09 -21.32 0.83
N ASP A 54 -11.15 -20.86 -0.42
CA ASP A 54 -12.21 -21.20 -1.37
C ASP A 54 -12.28 -22.71 -1.64
N ARG A 55 -11.12 -23.39 -1.65
CA ARG A 55 -11.04 -24.81 -1.96
C ARG A 55 -11.30 -25.73 -0.75
N LEU A 56 -10.88 -25.32 0.45
CA LEU A 56 -10.83 -26.18 1.64
C LEU A 56 -11.61 -25.66 2.84
N GLY A 57 -11.96 -24.37 2.88
CA GLY A 57 -12.60 -23.74 4.04
C GLY A 57 -14.00 -24.25 4.37
N GLY A 58 -14.65 -24.97 3.44
CA GLY A 58 -15.89 -25.70 3.71
C GLY A 58 -15.70 -27.04 4.42
N ASP A 59 -14.50 -27.62 4.31
CA ASP A 59 -14.17 -28.96 4.81
C ASP A 59 -13.22 -28.92 6.04
N CYS A 60 -12.45 -27.83 6.20
CA CYS A 60 -11.52 -27.66 7.32
C CYS A 60 -11.43 -26.20 7.80
N GLU A 61 -10.96 -26.00 9.03
CA GLU A 61 -10.69 -24.67 9.58
C GLU A 61 -9.37 -24.12 8.99
N VAL A 62 -9.45 -23.07 8.18
CA VAL A 62 -8.26 -22.39 7.65
C VAL A 62 -7.90 -21.21 8.55
N ARG A 63 -6.69 -21.21 9.10
CA ARG A 63 -6.11 -20.10 9.87
C ARG A 63 -4.94 -19.50 9.11
N TYR A 64 -4.76 -18.19 9.23
CA TYR A 64 -3.68 -17.46 8.56
C TYR A 64 -2.82 -16.72 9.58
N GLU A 65 -1.51 -16.81 9.40
CA GLU A 65 -0.55 -15.94 10.09
C GLU A 65 0.49 -15.42 9.08
N PRO A 66 0.85 -14.11 9.09
CA PRO A 66 1.86 -13.57 8.18
C PRO A 66 3.26 -14.15 8.47
N GLY A 67 3.55 -14.47 9.74
CA GLY A 67 4.83 -15.02 10.19
C GLY A 67 5.93 -13.96 10.24
N ALA A 68 6.42 -13.50 9.09
CA ALA A 68 7.51 -12.53 9.03
C ALA A 68 7.26 -11.46 7.97
N PHE A 69 7.68 -10.23 8.24
CA PHE A 69 7.75 -9.15 7.25
C PHE A 69 9.04 -9.28 6.43
N THR A 70 8.92 -9.42 5.12
CA THR A 70 10.05 -9.63 4.19
C THR A 70 10.17 -8.54 3.14
N GLU A 71 9.41 -7.47 3.28
CA GLU A 71 9.31 -6.39 2.32
C GLU A 71 10.56 -5.49 2.37
N ARG A 72 11.11 -5.19 1.20
CA ARG A 72 12.24 -4.26 1.06
C ARG A 72 11.85 -2.81 1.42
N THR A 73 10.59 -2.47 1.21
CA THR A 73 9.99 -1.16 1.51
C THR A 73 8.59 -1.42 2.03
N THR A 74 8.11 -0.61 2.96
CA THR A 74 6.78 -0.78 3.53
C THR A 74 5.72 -0.80 2.42
N ARG A 75 4.77 -1.74 2.50
CA ARG A 75 3.74 -1.88 1.47
C ARG A 75 2.87 -0.62 1.44
N PRO A 76 2.42 -0.18 0.25
CA PRO A 76 1.42 0.88 0.17
C PRO A 76 0.21 0.57 1.03
N VAL A 77 -0.42 1.59 1.63
CA VAL A 77 -1.70 1.44 2.32
C VAL A 77 -2.68 0.72 1.40
N ARG A 78 -3.26 -0.39 1.86
CA ARG A 78 -4.04 -1.29 1.00
C ARG A 78 -5.38 -0.66 0.62
N LEU A 79 -5.84 -0.88 -0.62
CA LEU A 79 -7.16 -0.46 -1.11
C LEU A 79 -8.30 -0.78 -0.13
N ARG A 80 -8.29 -1.99 0.45
CA ARG A 80 -9.36 -2.45 1.36
C ARG A 80 -9.47 -1.65 2.67
N GLN A 81 -8.41 -0.93 3.02
CA GLN A 81 -8.36 -0.08 4.21
C GLN A 81 -8.75 1.37 3.91
N LEU A 82 -9.04 1.71 2.65
CA LEU A 82 -9.19 3.09 2.18
C LEU A 82 -10.59 3.32 1.60
N THR A 83 -11.24 4.39 2.07
CA THR A 83 -12.46 4.92 1.47
C THR A 83 -12.25 6.39 1.11
N GLY A 84 -12.46 6.75 -0.15
CA GLY A 84 -12.35 8.11 -0.66
C GLY A 84 -13.30 9.08 0.05
N ALA A 85 -13.03 10.37 -0.10
CA ALA A 85 -13.86 11.44 0.43
C ALA A 85 -15.29 11.41 -0.14
N ASP A 86 -15.44 10.94 -1.38
CA ASP A 86 -16.71 10.73 -2.07
C ASP A 86 -17.36 9.36 -1.79
N GLY A 87 -16.73 8.53 -0.95
CA GLY A 87 -17.18 7.16 -0.64
C GLY A 87 -16.70 6.08 -1.60
N SER A 88 -15.90 6.42 -2.63
CA SER A 88 -15.30 5.45 -3.54
C SER A 88 -14.20 4.62 -2.85
N PRO A 89 -13.83 3.42 -3.37
CA PRO A 89 -12.68 2.68 -2.85
C PRO A 89 -11.34 3.39 -3.12
N GLY A 90 -10.47 3.52 -2.12
CA GLY A 90 -9.13 4.14 -2.28
C GLY A 90 -9.08 5.61 -1.85
N PHE A 91 -8.23 6.40 -2.52
CA PHE A 91 -8.12 7.85 -2.36
C PHE A 91 -8.94 8.59 -3.42
N THR A 92 -9.59 9.68 -3.02
CA THR A 92 -10.04 10.72 -3.96
C THR A 92 -8.86 11.66 -4.21
N VAL A 93 -8.40 11.76 -5.46
CA VAL A 93 -7.19 12.54 -5.83
C VAL A 93 -7.56 13.70 -6.74
N GLU A 94 -7.34 14.91 -6.27
CA GLU A 94 -7.47 16.15 -7.02
C GLU A 94 -6.12 16.54 -7.61
N TYR A 95 -6.03 16.61 -8.93
CA TYR A 95 -4.84 17.00 -9.68
C TYR A 95 -4.95 18.45 -10.15
N PHE A 96 -3.90 19.22 -9.95
CA PHE A 96 -3.78 20.62 -10.33
C PHE A 96 -2.66 20.80 -11.37
N ASP A 97 -2.84 21.75 -12.28
CA ASP A 97 -1.78 22.17 -13.19
C ASP A 97 -0.73 22.97 -12.39
N GLY A 98 0.56 22.69 -12.62
CA GLY A 98 1.65 23.34 -11.89
C GLY A 98 1.85 22.83 -10.45
N PRO A 99 2.89 23.32 -9.75
CA PRO A 99 3.36 22.73 -8.50
C PRO A 99 2.70 23.30 -7.22
N ALA A 100 1.75 24.24 -7.34
CA ALA A 100 1.32 25.09 -6.22
C ALA A 100 -0.15 24.89 -5.77
N TRP A 101 -0.86 23.87 -6.27
CA TRP A 101 -2.28 23.62 -5.98
C TRP A 101 -3.18 24.85 -6.23
N GLU A 102 -2.86 25.64 -7.26
CA GLU A 102 -3.59 26.86 -7.60
C GLU A 102 -4.74 26.57 -8.58
N GLY A 103 -5.86 27.28 -8.42
CA GLY A 103 -7.03 27.16 -9.28
C GLY A 103 -7.90 25.94 -8.99
N GLU A 104 -8.80 25.64 -9.92
CA GLU A 104 -9.66 24.45 -9.85
C GLU A 104 -8.86 23.19 -10.23
N PRO A 105 -9.13 22.03 -9.60
CA PRO A 105 -8.54 20.77 -10.03
C PRO A 105 -8.83 20.51 -11.50
N ARG A 106 -7.78 20.30 -12.30
CA ARG A 106 -7.90 19.88 -13.70
C ARG A 106 -8.62 18.54 -13.83
N ARG A 107 -8.40 17.66 -12.84
CA ARG A 107 -8.95 16.30 -12.83
C ARG A 107 -9.10 15.80 -11.42
N VAL A 108 -10.22 15.14 -11.15
CA VAL A 108 -10.41 14.29 -9.97
C VAL A 108 -10.38 12.83 -10.44
N ALA A 109 -9.67 11.97 -9.69
CA ALA A 109 -9.58 10.56 -10.01
C ALA A 109 -9.40 9.71 -8.76
N GLU A 110 -9.65 8.41 -8.90
CA GLU A 110 -9.42 7.42 -7.85
C GLU A 110 -7.93 7.02 -7.81
N GLY A 111 -7.34 7.09 -6.61
CA GLY A 111 -6.05 6.49 -6.29
C GLY A 111 -6.27 5.15 -5.61
N ARG A 112 -5.92 4.04 -6.29
CA ARG A 112 -6.28 2.69 -5.83
C ARG A 112 -5.72 2.33 -4.44
N ASP A 113 -4.52 2.75 -4.13
CA ASP A 113 -3.83 2.42 -2.89
C ASP A 113 -2.85 3.53 -2.52
N GLY A 114 -2.01 3.31 -1.50
CA GLY A 114 -1.00 4.28 -1.08
C GLY A 114 0.04 4.65 -2.15
N ARG A 115 0.08 4.01 -3.33
CA ARG A 115 1.00 4.36 -4.43
C ARG A 115 0.36 5.38 -5.38
N LEU A 116 0.55 6.66 -5.06
CA LEU A 116 0.02 7.81 -5.79
C LEU A 116 1.08 8.35 -6.76
N LEU A 117 1.25 7.67 -7.89
CA LEU A 117 2.26 8.00 -8.91
C LEU A 117 1.62 8.45 -10.23
N THR A 118 2.26 9.41 -10.88
CA THR A 118 1.92 9.92 -12.20
C THR A 118 3.16 10.04 -13.09
N THR A 119 2.95 10.02 -14.40
CA THR A 119 3.98 10.18 -15.42
C THR A 119 3.59 11.30 -16.37
N GLY A 120 4.55 12.07 -16.88
CA GLY A 120 4.23 13.10 -17.87
C GLY A 120 5.25 14.22 -18.00
N GLY A 121 6.16 14.38 -17.02
CA GLY A 121 7.23 15.38 -17.06
C GLY A 121 6.77 16.83 -16.88
N GLU A 122 5.49 17.13 -17.11
CA GLU A 122 4.89 18.44 -16.84
C GLU A 122 4.77 18.68 -15.33
N PRO A 123 5.06 19.91 -14.84
CA PRO A 123 4.85 20.24 -13.43
C PRO A 123 3.40 20.04 -13.01
N CYS A 124 3.21 19.34 -11.90
CA CYS A 124 1.90 19.04 -11.34
C CYS A 124 1.92 19.01 -9.82
N SER A 125 0.74 19.15 -9.24
CA SER A 125 0.52 18.95 -7.81
C SER A 125 -0.78 18.20 -7.64
N PHE A 126 -0.90 17.49 -6.52
CA PHE A 126 -2.15 16.84 -6.17
C PHE A 126 -2.42 16.87 -4.68
N ARG A 127 -3.70 16.77 -4.33
CA ARG A 127 -4.16 16.47 -2.97
C ARG A 127 -4.97 15.17 -3.03
N ALA A 128 -4.54 14.16 -2.29
CA ALA A 128 -5.23 12.90 -2.16
C ALA A 128 -5.82 12.78 -0.76
N VAL A 129 -7.11 12.45 -0.67
CA VAL A 129 -7.83 12.31 0.60
C VAL A 129 -8.48 10.94 0.67
N ALA A 130 -8.27 10.24 1.77
CA ALA A 130 -8.97 9.02 2.09
C ALA A 130 -9.25 8.94 3.59
N ARG A 131 -10.27 8.16 3.91
CA ARG A 131 -10.54 7.63 5.23
C ARG A 131 -9.85 6.28 5.35
N LEU A 132 -8.89 6.17 6.27
CA LEU A 132 -8.17 4.95 6.60
C LEU A 132 -8.89 4.22 7.74
N THR A 133 -9.28 2.96 7.51
CA THR A 133 -9.81 2.06 8.54
C THR A 133 -8.76 0.99 8.86
N PRO A 134 -8.10 1.05 10.04
CA PRO A 134 -7.12 0.07 10.49
C PRO A 134 -7.77 -1.29 10.76
N GLU A 135 -7.02 -2.35 10.54
CA GLU A 135 -7.47 -3.74 10.79
C GLU A 135 -7.10 -4.21 12.20
N GLU A 136 -6.08 -3.59 12.79
CA GLU A 136 -5.52 -3.93 14.10
C GLU A 136 -5.47 -2.67 14.97
N THR A 137 -5.52 -2.87 16.29
CA THR A 137 -5.37 -1.78 17.27
C THR A 137 -3.93 -1.75 17.75
N GLY A 138 -3.29 -0.59 17.71
CA GLY A 138 -1.95 -0.41 18.26
C GLY A 138 -1.13 0.68 17.54
N GLU A 139 0.16 0.69 17.84
CA GLU A 139 1.13 1.59 17.21
C GLU A 139 1.48 1.10 15.81
N HIS A 140 0.96 1.80 14.79
CA HIS A 140 1.29 1.55 13.41
C HIS A 140 2.46 2.44 12.99
N VAL A 141 3.12 2.06 11.90
CA VAL A 141 4.14 2.91 11.26
C VAL A 141 3.63 3.35 9.90
N LEU A 142 3.40 4.66 9.74
CA LEU A 142 3.17 5.27 8.44
C LEU A 142 4.52 5.59 7.78
N THR A 143 4.64 5.34 6.49
CA THR A 143 5.86 5.64 5.74
C THR A 143 5.60 6.51 4.52
N LEU A 144 6.62 7.26 4.10
CA LEU A 144 6.61 8.08 2.90
C LEU A 144 7.86 7.84 2.07
N VAL A 145 7.65 7.60 0.77
CA VAL A 145 8.67 7.70 -0.27
C VAL A 145 8.18 8.69 -1.32
N GLN A 146 9.00 9.69 -1.69
CA GLN A 146 8.59 10.74 -2.62
C GLN A 146 9.48 10.83 -3.86
N VAL A 147 8.87 11.10 -5.02
CA VAL A 147 9.54 11.54 -6.26
C VAL A 147 9.05 12.96 -6.53
N GLY A 148 9.69 13.95 -5.91
CA GLY A 148 9.17 15.32 -5.81
C GLY A 148 9.18 15.78 -4.35
N ARG A 149 8.11 16.43 -3.91
CA ARG A 149 7.88 16.79 -2.50
C ARG A 149 6.46 16.38 -2.09
N ALA A 150 6.35 15.80 -0.92
CA ALA A 150 5.11 15.30 -0.37
C ALA A 150 5.07 15.44 1.14
N ARG A 151 3.87 15.53 1.69
CA ARG A 151 3.62 15.39 3.13
C ARG A 151 2.36 14.59 3.37
N VAL A 152 2.31 13.94 4.53
CA VAL A 152 1.19 13.12 4.98
C VAL A 152 0.63 13.72 6.26
N LEU A 153 -0.68 13.92 6.27
CA LEU A 153 -1.44 14.36 7.42
C LEU A 153 -2.40 13.26 7.86
N VAL A 154 -2.56 13.12 9.18
CA VAL A 154 -3.59 12.27 9.80
C VAL A 154 -4.46 13.15 10.69
N ASP A 155 -5.76 13.18 10.45
CA ASP A 155 -6.73 14.06 11.13
C ASP A 155 -6.26 15.52 11.22
N GLY A 156 -5.69 16.02 10.11
CA GLY A 156 -5.15 17.37 9.99
C GLY A 156 -3.79 17.62 10.65
N VAL A 157 -3.20 16.63 11.32
CA VAL A 157 -1.86 16.71 11.91
C VAL A 157 -0.81 16.21 10.92
N VAL A 158 0.19 17.03 10.60
CA VAL A 158 1.31 16.63 9.74
C VAL A 158 2.19 15.61 10.49
N LEU A 159 2.27 14.38 9.98
CA LEU A 159 3.12 13.32 10.54
C LEU A 159 4.44 13.14 9.79
N LEU A 160 4.40 13.30 8.47
CA LEU A 160 5.57 13.16 7.59
C LEU A 160 5.64 14.40 6.70
N ASP A 161 6.68 15.22 6.85
CA ASP A 161 6.84 16.48 6.10
C ASP A 161 8.08 16.46 5.19
N GLY A 162 7.93 15.87 4.02
CA GLY A 162 8.98 15.86 3.01
C GLY A 162 9.14 17.18 2.25
N PHE A 163 8.34 18.23 2.54
CA PHE A 163 8.54 19.59 2.03
C PHE A 163 9.57 20.34 2.87
N THR A 164 9.34 20.38 4.18
CA THR A 164 10.20 21.10 5.13
C THR A 164 11.53 20.37 5.30
N ASP A 165 11.48 19.05 5.50
CA ASP A 165 12.65 18.20 5.73
C ASP A 165 12.76 17.11 4.65
N PRO A 166 13.18 17.47 3.41
CA PRO A 166 13.19 16.54 2.30
C PRO A 166 14.18 15.39 2.56
N PRO A 167 13.72 14.11 2.54
CA PRO A 167 14.61 13.00 2.76
C PRO A 167 15.62 12.87 1.60
N PRO A 168 16.80 12.28 1.85
CA PRO A 168 17.81 12.07 0.81
C PRO A 168 17.28 11.14 -0.28
N ARG A 169 17.93 11.19 -1.44
CA ARG A 169 17.64 10.28 -2.57
C ARG A 169 17.90 8.83 -2.16
N GLY A 170 16.99 7.93 -2.55
CA GLY A 170 17.07 6.50 -2.30
C GLY A 170 17.03 5.69 -3.60
N GLU A 171 16.82 4.38 -3.46
CA GLU A 171 16.76 3.43 -4.59
C GLU A 171 15.34 3.20 -5.12
N ALA A 172 14.31 3.73 -4.44
CA ALA A 172 12.93 3.58 -4.85
C ALA A 172 12.68 4.20 -6.23
N PHE A 173 11.71 3.64 -6.96
CA PHE A 173 11.27 4.12 -8.27
C PHE A 173 12.43 4.32 -9.26
N PHE A 174 13.23 3.27 -9.48
CA PHE A 174 14.41 3.31 -10.35
C PHE A 174 15.46 4.34 -9.90
N GLY A 175 15.59 4.50 -8.58
CA GLY A 175 16.45 5.50 -7.97
C GLY A 175 15.99 6.94 -8.17
N MET A 176 14.74 7.19 -8.58
CA MET A 176 14.17 8.56 -8.65
C MET A 176 13.54 9.01 -7.32
N GLY A 177 13.17 8.05 -6.46
CA GLY A 177 12.56 8.33 -5.17
C GLY A 177 13.54 8.68 -4.07
N SER A 178 13.01 9.18 -2.96
CA SER A 178 13.73 9.32 -1.70
C SER A 178 14.01 7.97 -1.03
N VAL A 179 14.78 8.01 0.06
CA VAL A 179 14.71 6.96 1.09
C VAL A 179 13.32 6.95 1.72
N GLU A 180 12.94 5.82 2.30
CA GLU A 180 11.72 5.71 3.11
C GLU A 180 11.94 6.44 4.43
N VAL A 181 10.99 7.32 4.78
CA VAL A 181 10.90 7.94 6.11
C VAL A 181 9.62 7.49 6.78
N GLU A 182 9.63 7.46 8.11
CA GLU A 182 8.59 6.82 8.90
C GLU A 182 8.18 7.64 10.12
N ALA A 183 6.92 7.47 10.53
CA ALA A 183 6.34 8.08 11.72
C ALA A 183 5.36 7.10 12.37
N GLY A 184 5.44 6.97 13.69
CA GLY A 184 4.49 6.19 14.47
C GLY A 184 3.12 6.88 14.56
N VAL A 185 2.05 6.09 14.52
CA VAL A 185 0.67 6.57 14.72
C VAL A 185 -0.13 5.51 15.47
N THR A 186 -0.76 5.89 16.58
CA THR A 186 -1.67 4.99 17.30
C THR A 186 -3.02 4.98 16.61
N LEU A 187 -3.45 3.79 16.18
CA LEU A 187 -4.71 3.59 15.48
C LEU A 187 -5.53 2.50 16.18
N VAL A 188 -6.86 2.58 16.06
CA VAL A 188 -7.80 1.61 16.64
C VAL A 188 -8.49 0.85 15.52
N ALA A 189 -8.51 -0.47 15.61
CA ALA A 189 -9.16 -1.34 14.64
C ALA A 189 -10.62 -0.92 14.41
N GLY A 190 -11.00 -0.73 13.15
CA GLY A 190 -12.36 -0.33 12.77
C GLY A 190 -12.69 1.16 12.99
N GLU A 191 -11.84 1.94 13.67
CA GLU A 191 -12.03 3.39 13.80
C GLU A 191 -11.32 4.11 12.66
N THR A 192 -12.09 4.95 11.96
CA THR A 192 -11.59 5.62 10.76
C THR A 192 -10.90 6.93 11.09
N VAL A 193 -9.72 7.17 10.48
CA VAL A 193 -9.00 8.45 10.51
C VAL A 193 -8.90 9.04 9.09
N GLU A 194 -8.87 10.37 8.97
CA GLU A 194 -8.61 11.03 7.70
C GLU A 194 -7.10 11.01 7.40
N VAL A 195 -6.73 10.59 6.20
CA VAL A 195 -5.38 10.65 5.66
C VAL A 195 -5.37 11.58 4.46
N VAL A 196 -4.56 12.63 4.54
CA VAL A 196 -4.35 13.58 3.44
C VAL A 196 -2.90 13.50 2.97
N VAL A 197 -2.71 13.35 1.66
CA VAL A 197 -1.40 13.42 1.01
C VAL A 197 -1.39 14.64 0.12
N GLU A 198 -0.48 15.56 0.41
CA GLU A 198 -0.22 16.71 -0.47
C GLU A 198 1.08 16.46 -1.20
N TYR A 199 1.07 16.67 -2.52
CA TYR A 199 2.22 16.43 -3.38
C TYR A 199 2.45 17.58 -4.36
N SER A 200 3.72 17.89 -4.60
CA SER A 200 4.18 18.84 -5.61
C SER A 200 5.39 18.27 -6.35
N SER A 201 5.36 18.36 -7.68
CA SER A 201 6.46 17.91 -8.54
C SER A 201 7.69 18.80 -8.45
N ALA A 202 8.86 18.20 -8.62
CA ALA A 202 10.07 18.92 -9.00
C ALA A 202 10.16 19.04 -10.53
N ASP A 203 10.73 20.14 -11.03
CA ASP A 203 10.85 20.40 -12.47
C ASP A 203 11.56 19.25 -13.21
N GLY A 204 10.97 18.82 -14.34
CA GLY A 204 11.63 17.92 -15.30
C GLY A 204 11.68 16.45 -14.91
N SER A 205 10.94 16.00 -13.89
CA SER A 205 10.90 14.58 -13.51
C SER A 205 9.86 13.79 -14.32
N PHE A 206 10.30 12.75 -15.04
CA PHE A 206 9.42 11.88 -15.82
C PHE A 206 8.36 11.19 -14.95
N LEU A 207 8.78 10.71 -13.77
CA LEU A 207 7.91 10.13 -12.76
C LEU A 207 7.71 11.15 -11.65
N SER A 208 6.50 11.24 -11.14
CA SER A 208 6.10 12.18 -10.09
C SER A 208 5.17 11.47 -9.13
N GLY A 209 5.25 11.81 -7.84
CA GLY A 209 4.28 11.37 -6.84
C GLY A 209 4.90 10.87 -5.55
N ALA A 210 4.10 10.11 -4.80
CA ALA A 210 4.49 9.56 -3.51
C ALA A 210 3.93 8.15 -3.31
N GLN A 211 4.60 7.36 -2.47
CA GLN A 211 4.06 6.14 -1.90
C GLN A 211 3.94 6.31 -0.39
N ILE A 212 2.72 6.11 0.10
CA ILE A 212 2.40 6.06 1.52
C ILE A 212 2.24 4.61 1.92
N GLY A 213 3.07 4.15 2.86
CA GLY A 213 2.98 2.82 3.42
C GLY A 213 2.33 2.81 4.80
N LEU A 214 1.78 1.66 5.19
CA LEU A 214 1.31 1.40 6.56
C LEU A 214 1.81 0.03 7.00
N ARG A 215 2.55 0.01 8.11
CA ARG A 215 2.92 -1.22 8.82
C ARG A 215 1.98 -1.38 10.03
N PRO A 216 1.39 -2.57 10.23
CA PRO A 216 0.61 -2.86 11.43
C PRO A 216 1.52 -2.86 12.67
N PRO A 217 0.94 -2.88 13.88
CA PRO A 217 1.70 -3.00 15.11
C PRO A 217 2.56 -4.25 15.11
N GLU A 218 3.78 -4.15 15.62
CA GLU A 218 4.56 -5.34 15.95
C GLU A 218 3.90 -6.00 17.17
N VAL A 219 3.48 -7.25 17.01
CA VAL A 219 3.06 -8.05 18.14
C VAL A 219 4.35 -8.48 18.84
N ASP A 220 4.63 -7.91 20.01
CA ASP A 220 5.71 -8.40 20.87
C ASP A 220 5.39 -9.87 21.22
N ASP A 221 6.32 -10.77 20.85
CA ASP A 221 6.31 -12.20 21.22
C ASP A 221 6.48 -12.44 22.73
#